data_AF-A0A7J9DPU6-F1
#
_entry.id   AF-A0A7J9DPU6-F1
#
_cell.length_a   1.000
_cell.length_b   1.000
_cell.length_c   1.000
_cell.angle_alpha   90.00
_cell.angle_beta   90.00
_cell.angle_gamma   90.00
#
_symmetry.space_group_name_H-M   'P 1'
#
loop_
_entity.id
_entity.type
_entity.pdbx_description
1 polymer ?
#
loop_
_entity_poly.entity_id
_entity_poly.type
_entity_poly.pdbx_seq_one_letter_code
_entity_poly.pdbx_strand_id
1 'polypeptide(L)'
;MMGLFFSSFNYPTTNLYFRGVWKVHKVLLDTFKGPHSFLTPMVKQMQEKFNTYWVEYLLILPCAAILDPRYKLNYVQYCFTTIYCIHASIFLETILNKLSLLFNEYVKKF
;
A
#
# COMPACT_ATOMS: atom_id res chain seq x y z
N MET A 1 9.23 -9.72 -21.06
CA MET A 1 8.85 -10.99 -20.41
C MET A 1 8.17 -10.67 -19.07
N MET A 2 6.86 -10.42 -19.11
CA MET A 2 6.05 -9.80 -18.03
C MET A 2 4.97 -10.79 -17.55
N GLY A 3 5.34 -12.05 -17.28
CA GLY A 3 4.37 -13.15 -17.19
C GLY A 3 4.30 -13.93 -15.88
N LEU A 4 5.12 -13.64 -14.86
CA LEU A 4 5.28 -14.57 -13.73
C LEU A 4 5.15 -13.96 -12.33
N PHE A 5 4.65 -12.73 -12.17
CA PHE A 5 4.50 -12.13 -10.83
C PHE A 5 3.37 -12.74 -9.99
N PHE A 6 2.46 -13.54 -10.59
CA PHE A 6 1.30 -14.12 -9.92
C PHE A 6 1.24 -15.66 -10.03
N SER A 7 2.39 -16.36 -10.08
CA SER A 7 2.40 -17.83 -9.99
C SER A 7 2.55 -18.26 -8.53
N SER A 8 1.64 -19.12 -8.05
CA SER A 8 1.54 -19.65 -6.67
C SER A 8 2.73 -20.48 -6.17
N PHE A 9 3.90 -20.43 -6.84
CA PHE A 9 5.06 -21.25 -6.48
C PHE A 9 6.27 -20.46 -5.99
N ASN A 10 6.27 -19.13 -6.16
CA ASN A 10 7.31 -18.24 -5.62
C ASN A 10 6.61 -17.01 -5.08
N TYR A 11 6.18 -17.03 -3.81
CA TYR A 11 5.67 -15.85 -3.13
C TYR A 11 6.76 -14.78 -3.20
N PRO A 12 6.63 -13.74 -4.04
CA PRO A 12 7.56 -12.63 -3.97
C PRO A 12 7.40 -12.06 -2.57
N THR A 13 8.49 -11.88 -1.82
CA THR A 13 8.45 -11.38 -0.44
C THR A 13 7.44 -10.24 -0.34
N THR A 14 6.58 -10.23 0.68
CA THR A 14 5.42 -9.33 0.88
C THR A 14 5.68 -7.87 0.48
N ASN A 15 6.92 -7.42 0.56
CA ASN A 15 7.41 -6.10 0.18
C ASN A 15 7.23 -5.74 -1.30
N LEU A 16 7.18 -6.72 -2.22
CA LEU A 16 6.87 -6.49 -3.64
C LEU A 16 5.37 -6.25 -3.88
N TYR A 17 4.51 -6.74 -2.99
CA TYR A 17 3.06 -6.54 -3.11
C TYR A 17 2.69 -5.07 -2.89
N PHE A 18 3.38 -4.35 -1.99
CA PHE A 18 3.07 -2.94 -1.73
C PHE A 18 3.13 -2.09 -3.00
N ARG A 19 4.19 -2.26 -3.81
CA ARG A 19 4.33 -1.55 -5.09
C ARG A 19 3.22 -1.88 -6.09
N GLY A 20 2.88 -3.17 -6.21
CA GLY A 20 1.83 -3.63 -7.12
C GLY A 20 0.46 -3.10 -6.73
N VAL A 21 0.12 -3.25 -5.44
CA VAL A 21 -1.15 -2.79 -4.86
C VAL A 21 -1.28 -1.27 -4.95
N TRP A 22 -0.21 -0.52 -4.66
CA TRP A 22 -0.20 0.94 -4.83
C TRP A 22 -0.44 1.35 -6.30
N LYS A 23 0.19 0.66 -7.26
CA LYS A 23 0.01 0.96 -8.68
C LYS A 23 -1.44 0.72 -9.12
N VAL A 24 -2.07 -0.36 -8.66
CA VAL A 24 -3.50 -0.63 -8.92
C VAL A 24 -4.36 0.48 -8.32
N HIS A 25 -4.12 0.87 -7.07
CA HIS A 25 -4.85 1.96 -6.42
C HIS A 25 -4.74 3.26 -7.22
N LYS A 26 -3.52 3.63 -7.64
CA LYS A 26 -3.28 4.84 -8.43
C LYS A 26 -4.03 4.80 -9.77
N VAL A 27 -3.98 3.69 -10.51
CA VAL A 27 -4.68 3.55 -11.79
C VAL A 27 -6.20 3.67 -11.61
N LEU A 28 -6.77 3.07 -10.56
CA LEU A 28 -8.20 3.23 -10.25
C LEU A 28 -8.56 4.68 -9.98
N LEU A 29 -7.72 5.40 -9.20
CA LEU A 29 -7.93 6.79 -8.83
C LEU A 29 -7.81 7.74 -10.04
N ASP A 30 -6.83 7.50 -10.91
CA ASP A 30 -6.63 8.27 -12.15
C ASP A 30 -7.75 7.99 -13.15
N THR A 31 -8.22 6.75 -13.27
CA THR A 31 -9.34 6.38 -14.16
C THR A 31 -10.67 6.96 -13.65
N PHE A 32 -10.87 7.00 -12.33
CA PHE A 32 -12.04 7.61 -11.72
C PHE A 32 -12.09 9.13 -11.95
N LYS A 33 -10.94 9.82 -11.88
CA LYS A 33 -10.81 11.26 -12.14
C LYS A 33 -10.69 11.61 -13.62
N GLY A 34 -10.58 10.61 -14.49
CA GLY A 34 -10.36 10.78 -15.93
C GLY A 34 -11.63 11.17 -16.70
N PRO A 35 -11.48 11.53 -17.99
CA PRO A 35 -12.59 11.97 -18.84
C PRO A 35 -13.54 10.81 -19.25
N HIS A 36 -13.19 9.57 -18.93
CA HIS A 36 -13.92 8.37 -19.36
C HIS A 36 -15.07 8.04 -18.40
N SER A 37 -16.13 8.84 -18.45
CA SER A 37 -17.33 8.69 -17.61
C SER A 37 -18.04 7.32 -17.75
N PHE A 38 -17.85 6.62 -18.88
CA PHE A 38 -18.39 5.28 -19.09
C PHE A 38 -17.67 4.19 -18.26
N LEU A 39 -16.42 4.43 -17.86
CA LEU A 39 -15.64 3.50 -17.02
C LEU A 39 -15.93 3.68 -15.53
N THR A 40 -16.48 4.83 -15.13
CA THR A 40 -16.81 5.15 -13.73
C THR A 40 -17.58 4.06 -12.99
N PRO A 41 -18.67 3.46 -13.53
CA PRO A 41 -19.38 2.40 -12.82
C PRO A 41 -18.54 1.14 -12.61
N MET A 42 -17.69 0.79 -13.58
CA MET A 42 -16.79 -0.37 -13.49
C MET A 42 -15.66 -0.11 -12.48
N VAL A 43 -15.05 1.07 -12.54
CA VAL A 43 -14.00 1.50 -11.60
C VAL A 43 -14.54 1.54 -10.18
N LYS A 44 -15.78 2.01 -9.97
CA LYS A 44 -16.41 2.03 -8.65
C LYS A 44 -16.54 0.63 -8.05
N GLN A 45 -17.02 -0.35 -8.82
CA GLN A 45 -17.12 -1.74 -8.35
C GLN A 45 -15.74 -2.35 -8.02
N MET A 46 -14.72 -2.05 -8.83
CA MET A 46 -13.35 -2.50 -8.57
C MET A 46 -12.77 -1.83 -7.33
N GLN A 47 -13.05 -0.55 -7.12
CA GLN A 47 -12.59 0.23 -5.98
C GLN A 47 -13.26 -0.24 -4.67
N GLU A 48 -14.55 -0.58 -4.68
CA GLU A 48 -15.24 -1.13 -3.50
C GLU A 48 -14.61 -2.44 -3.05
N LYS A 49 -14.41 -3.39 -3.97
CA LYS A 49 -13.73 -4.66 -3.66
C LYS A 49 -12.30 -4.44 -3.19
N PHE A 50 -11.59 -3.51 -3.82
CA PHE A 50 -10.23 -3.18 -3.43
C PHE A 50 -10.17 -2.56 -2.03
N ASN A 51 -11.11 -1.67 -1.69
CA ASN A 51 -11.11 -0.95 -0.43
C ASN A 51 -11.31 -1.88 0.78
N THR A 52 -12.13 -2.94 0.63
CA THR A 52 -12.30 -3.97 1.68
C THR A 52 -10.97 -4.56 2.12
N TYR A 53 -10.15 -4.99 1.16
CA TYR A 53 -8.83 -5.53 1.46
C TYR A 53 -7.86 -4.43 1.89
N TRP A 54 -7.89 -3.28 1.22
CA TRP A 54 -6.97 -2.18 1.49
C TRP A 54 -7.03 -1.70 2.94
N VAL A 55 -8.21 -1.66 3.58
CA VAL A 55 -8.35 -1.26 4.99
C VAL A 55 -7.66 -2.24 5.93
N GLU A 56 -7.81 -3.55 5.73
CA GLU A 56 -7.15 -4.57 6.56
C GLU A 56 -5.62 -4.52 6.44
N TYR A 57 -5.17 -4.22 5.23
CA TYR A 57 -3.77 -4.24 4.83
C TYR A 57 -3.06 -2.89 4.99
N LEU A 58 -3.82 -1.83 5.30
CA LEU A 58 -3.35 -0.44 5.36
C LEU A 58 -2.24 -0.23 6.38
N LEU A 59 -2.18 -1.06 7.41
CA LEU A 59 -1.19 -0.97 8.48
C LEU A 59 0.00 -1.91 8.27
N ILE A 60 -0.24 -3.12 7.76
CA ILE A 60 0.78 -4.19 7.70
C ILE A 60 1.71 -4.00 6.49
N LEU A 61 1.16 -3.68 5.32
CA LEU A 61 1.98 -3.52 4.10
C LEU A 61 2.98 -2.36 4.18
N PRO A 62 2.63 -1.18 4.71
CA PRO A 62 3.60 -0.10 4.87
C PRO A 62 4.68 -0.44 5.90
N CYS A 63 4.32 -1.11 7.00
CA CYS A 63 5.31 -1.61 7.97
C CYS A 63 6.29 -2.57 7.32
N ALA A 64 5.79 -3.56 6.56
CA ALA A 64 6.63 -4.51 5.84
C ALA A 64 7.54 -3.81 4.81
N ALA A 65 7.00 -2.83 4.08
CA ALA A 65 7.77 -2.02 3.14
C ALA A 65 8.85 -1.17 3.85
N ILE A 66 8.59 -0.57 5.01
CA ILE A 66 9.59 0.22 5.75
C ILE A 66 10.68 -0.68 6.35
N LEU A 67 10.32 -1.88 6.79
CA LEU A 67 11.25 -2.86 7.34
C LEU A 67 12.11 -3.54 6.26
N ASP A 68 11.73 -3.44 4.98
CA ASP A 68 12.57 -3.90 3.89
C ASP A 68 13.71 -2.90 3.63
N PRO A 69 14.99 -3.32 3.74
CA PRO A 69 16.13 -2.44 3.49
C PRO A 69 16.19 -1.86 2.07
N ARG A 70 15.45 -2.44 1.10
CA ARG A 70 15.38 -1.97 -0.29
C ARG A 70 14.42 -0.79 -0.46
N TYR A 71 13.47 -0.60 0.45
CA TYR A 71 12.46 0.44 0.37
C TYR A 71 12.70 1.49 1.46
N LYS A 72 12.96 2.73 1.04
CA LYS A 72 13.12 3.84 1.99
C LYS A 72 11.75 4.33 2.44
N LEU A 73 11.66 4.80 3.69
CA LEU A 73 10.49 5.46 4.28
C LEU A 73 9.90 6.55 3.36
N ASN A 74 10.77 7.28 2.65
CA ASN A 74 10.41 8.28 1.64
C ASN A 74 9.53 7.72 0.50
N TYR A 75 9.71 6.45 0.11
CA TYR A 75 8.91 5.80 -0.92
C TYR A 75 7.48 5.57 -0.43
N VAL A 76 7.32 5.07 0.79
CA VAL A 76 6.01 4.88 1.41
C VAL A 76 5.32 6.23 1.62
N GLN A 77 6.05 7.25 2.05
CA GLN A 77 5.53 8.61 2.17
C GLN A 77 5.03 9.17 0.83
N TYR A 78 5.80 9.00 -0.26
CA TYR A 78 5.36 9.39 -1.60
C TYR A 78 4.09 8.64 -2.04
N CYS A 79 4.02 7.34 -1.76
CA CYS A 79 2.87 6.52 -2.09
C CYS A 79 1.59 7.00 -1.38
N PHE A 80 1.67 7.26 -0.07
CA PHE A 80 0.53 7.72 0.73
C PHE A 80 0.12 9.15 0.41
N THR A 81 1.08 10.06 0.18
CA THR A 81 0.77 11.44 -0.23
C THR A 81 0.04 11.51 -1.58
N THR A 82 0.38 10.62 -2.52
CA THR A 82 -0.31 10.55 -3.82
C THR A 82 -1.78 10.09 -3.69
N ILE A 83 -2.10 9.24 -2.71
CA ILE A 83 -3.45 8.67 -2.54
C ILE A 83 -4.31 9.53 -1.61
N TYR A 84 -3.75 9.93 -0.48
CA TYR A 84 -4.48 10.54 0.64
C TYR A 84 -4.24 12.04 0.82
N CYS A 85 -3.34 12.65 0.03
CA CYS A 85 -2.94 14.05 0.10
C CYS A 85 -2.73 14.55 1.54
N ILE A 86 -3.74 15.21 2.13
CA ILE A 86 -3.70 15.85 3.44
C ILE A 86 -3.69 14.82 4.58
N HIS A 87 -4.34 13.65 4.40
CA HIS A 87 -4.40 12.62 5.44
C HIS A 87 -3.17 11.72 5.48
N ALA A 88 -2.24 11.86 4.52
CA ALA A 88 -1.07 11.00 4.43
C ALA A 88 -0.15 11.10 5.65
N SER A 89 0.01 12.30 6.24
CA SER A 89 0.83 12.51 7.44
C SER A 89 0.30 11.73 8.64
N ILE A 90 -1.01 11.78 8.88
CA ILE A 90 -1.69 11.08 9.98
C ILE A 90 -1.48 9.56 9.88
N PHE A 91 -1.60 9.02 8.66
CA PHE A 91 -1.36 7.60 8.40
C PHE A 91 0.10 7.21 8.63
N LEU A 92 1.04 8.01 8.14
CA LEU A 92 2.48 7.75 8.33
C LEU A 92 2.87 7.80 9.80
N GLU A 93 2.39 8.79 10.54
CA GLU A 93 2.64 8.90 11.97
C GLU A 93 2.10 7.69 12.73
N THR A 94 0.89 7.24 12.39
CA THR A 94 0.29 6.03 12.97
C THR A 94 1.16 4.78 12.69
N ILE A 95 1.66 4.64 11.45
CA ILE A 95 2.54 3.52 11.05
C ILE A 95 3.86 3.57 11.81
N LEU A 96 4.49 4.74 11.91
CA LEU A 96 5.78 4.91 12.62
C LEU A 96 5.64 4.66 14.12
N ASN A 97 4.55 5.14 14.72
CA ASN A 97 4.24 4.85 16.11
C ASN A 97 4.06 3.34 16.35
N LYS A 98 3.38 2.64 15.43
CA LYS A 98 3.21 1.18 15.52
C LYS A 98 4.56 0.44 15.40
N LEU A 99 5.41 0.85 14.46
CA LEU A 99 6.75 0.29 14.29
C LEU A 99 7.62 0.53 15.53
N SER A 100 7.59 1.73 16.10
CA SER A 100 8.28 2.07 17.34
C SER A 100 7.81 1.21 18.52
N LEU A 101 6.49 1.02 18.66
CA LEU A 101 5.94 0.12 19.68
C LEU A 101 6.41 -1.32 19.50
N LEU A 102 6.36 -1.86 18.27
CA LEU A 102 6.85 -3.21 17.97
C LEU A 102 8.35 -3.36 18.26
N PHE A 103 9.14 -2.35 17.93
CA PHE A 103 10.57 -2.33 18.22
C PHE A 103 10.84 -2.28 19.72
N ASN A 104 10.13 -1.43 20.47
CA ASN A 104 10.28 -1.33 21.92
C ASN A 104 9.89 -2.64 22.63
N GLU A 105 8.83 -3.31 22.19
CA GLU A 105 8.46 -4.63 22.70
C GLU A 105 9.51 -5.71 22.36
N TYR A 106 10.10 -5.65 21.17
CA TYR A 106 11.22 -6.53 20.82
C TYR A 106 12.43 -6.29 21.75
N VAL A 107 12.82 -5.03 21.94
CA VAL A 107 13.97 -4.65 22.79
C VAL A 107 13.74 -5.03 24.25
N LYS A 108 12.55 -4.86 24.82
CA LYS A 108 12.24 -5.28 26.20
C LYS A 108 12.38 -6.78 26.45
N LYS A 109 12.31 -7.59 25.38
CA LYS A 109 12.36 -9.05 25.46
C LYS A 109 13.80 -9.59 25.46
N PHE A 110 14.78 -8.71 25.29
CA PHE A 110 16.22 -8.97 25.38
C PHE A 110 16.85 -8.09 26.46
#